data_AF-A0A368ZAM3-F1
#
_entry.id   AF-A0A368ZAM3-F1
#
_cell.length_a   1.000
_cell.length_b   1.000
_cell.length_c   1.000
_cell.angle_alpha   90.00
_cell.angle_beta   90.00
_cell.angle_gamma   90.00
#
_symmetry.space_group_name_H-M   'P 1'
#
loop_
_entity.id
_entity.type
_entity.pdbx_description
1 polymer ?
#
loop_
_entity_poly.entity_id
_entity_poly.type
_entity_poly.pdbx_seq_one_letter_code
_entity_poly.pdbx_strand_id
1 'polypeptide(L)'
;MNPKVNPFRNFLQVFYDKIKGVKYGKKTVVELELNNDTTIERITTIIAEIDNRCVINFYDAFYELQPNQKPTTRGDSGAFTEVRKYGTDFKVRLGNHGGFKLNGKWIELSEQELIDRIYKSRMYNAGKMTLESRPIRKQWRKVENGKALYEFHHDISDKKNLC
;
A
#
# COMPACT_ATOMS: atom_id res chain seq x y z
N MET A 1 -27.72 14.97 -5.86
CA MET A 1 -28.35 15.12 -4.52
C MET A 1 -27.36 14.70 -3.44
N ASN A 2 -27.16 15.51 -2.40
CA ASN A 2 -26.25 15.18 -1.30
C ASN A 2 -26.87 14.12 -0.37
N PRO A 3 -26.15 13.04 0.00
CA PRO A 3 -26.70 11.98 0.83
C PRO A 3 -27.06 12.47 2.24
N LYS A 4 -28.13 11.91 2.82
CA LYS A 4 -28.53 12.18 4.21
C LYS A 4 -27.44 11.64 5.15
N VAL A 5 -27.03 12.46 6.12
CA VAL A 5 -26.08 12.06 7.17
C VAL A 5 -26.91 11.56 8.35
N ASN A 6 -26.68 10.32 8.79
CA ASN A 6 -27.37 9.73 9.93
C ASN A 6 -26.35 9.44 11.05
N PRO A 7 -26.30 10.26 12.12
CA PRO A 7 -25.33 10.10 13.20
C PRO A 7 -25.40 8.74 13.92
N PHE A 8 -26.60 8.17 14.07
CA PHE A 8 -26.78 6.88 14.74
C PHE A 8 -26.21 5.72 13.91
N ARG A 9 -26.49 5.72 12.60
CA ARG A 9 -25.87 4.77 11.66
C ARG A 9 -24.35 4.90 11.67
N ASN A 10 -23.84 6.13 11.73
CA ASN A 10 -22.41 6.39 11.79
C ASN A 10 -21.78 5.83 13.08
N PHE A 11 -22.43 6.00 14.23
CA PHE A 11 -21.99 5.45 15.51
C PHE A 11 -21.94 3.91 15.48
N LEU A 12 -23.03 3.26 15.05
CA LEU A 12 -23.09 1.79 14.94
C LEU A 12 -22.00 1.23 14.04
N GLN A 13 -21.71 1.91 12.93
CA GLN A 13 -20.62 1.49 12.04
C GLN A 13 -19.25 1.65 12.71
N VAL A 14 -18.95 2.78 13.37
CA VAL A 14 -17.69 2.93 14.13
C VAL A 14 -17.56 1.84 15.19
N PHE A 15 -18.64 1.55 15.91
CA PHE A 15 -18.66 0.53 16.94
C PHE A 15 -18.39 -0.87 16.37
N TYR A 16 -19.07 -1.23 15.27
CA TYR A 16 -18.85 -2.48 14.55
C TYR A 16 -17.40 -2.62 14.05
N ASP A 17 -16.81 -1.54 13.52
CA ASP A 17 -15.44 -1.55 13.05
C ASP A 17 -14.44 -1.76 14.20
N LYS A 18 -14.70 -1.16 15.36
CA LYS A 18 -13.89 -1.41 16.57
C LYS A 18 -13.95 -2.87 17.00
N ILE A 19 -15.13 -3.50 16.95
CA ILE A 19 -15.29 -4.94 17.22
C ILE A 19 -14.46 -5.77 16.22
N LYS A 20 -14.38 -5.34 14.96
CA LYS A 20 -13.53 -5.97 13.92
C LYS A 20 -12.04 -5.66 14.05
N GLY A 21 -11.61 -4.97 15.11
CA GLY A 21 -10.20 -4.63 15.32
C GLY A 21 -9.69 -3.49 14.42
N VAL A 22 -10.57 -2.71 13.81
CA VAL A 22 -10.17 -1.57 12.99
C VAL A 22 -9.61 -0.46 13.89
N LYS A 23 -8.32 -0.18 13.73
CA LYS A 23 -7.65 0.96 14.37
C LYS A 23 -7.77 2.19 13.47
N TYR A 24 -8.58 3.16 13.88
CA TYR A 24 -8.74 4.41 13.13
C TYR A 24 -7.57 5.36 13.37
N GLY A 25 -6.99 5.89 12.30
CA GLY A 25 -5.89 6.85 12.36
C GLY A 25 -5.92 7.88 11.23
N LYS A 26 -4.92 8.77 11.24
CA LYS A 26 -4.66 9.69 10.12
C LYS A 26 -4.01 8.92 8.97
N LYS A 27 -4.23 9.39 7.74
CA LYS A 27 -3.44 8.89 6.60
C LYS A 27 -1.96 9.06 6.92
N THR A 28 -1.22 7.97 6.90
CA THR A 28 0.21 7.93 7.18
C THR A 28 0.90 7.29 5.98
N VAL A 29 2.00 7.91 5.55
CA VAL A 29 2.91 7.39 4.53
C VAL A 29 4.28 7.34 5.17
N VAL A 30 4.91 6.18 5.12
CA VAL A 30 6.24 5.92 5.66
C VAL A 30 7.13 5.55 4.48
N GLU A 31 8.15 6.36 4.21
CA GLU A 31 9.09 6.12 3.09
C GLU A 31 10.33 5.39 3.59
N LEU A 32 10.73 4.36 2.85
CA LEU A 32 11.88 3.51 3.09
C LEU A 32 12.83 3.64 1.90
N GLU A 33 14.06 4.08 2.17
CA GLU A 33 15.13 4.03 1.19
C GLU A 33 15.74 2.62 1.18
N LEU A 34 15.62 1.96 0.04
CA LEU A 34 16.28 0.72 -0.32
C LEU A 34 17.56 1.10 -1.07
N ASN A 35 18.71 0.72 -0.52
CA ASN A 35 20.01 1.02 -1.07
C ASN A 35 20.87 -0.26 -1.10
N ASN A 36 22.17 -0.11 -1.39
CA ASN A 36 23.08 -1.25 -1.45
C ASN A 36 23.28 -1.93 -0.09
N ASP A 37 23.04 -1.22 1.01
CA ASP A 37 23.14 -1.76 2.37
C ASP A 37 21.85 -2.44 2.83
N THR A 38 20.77 -2.32 2.05
CA THR A 38 19.50 -2.96 2.35
C THR A 38 19.59 -4.45 2.03
N THR A 39 19.63 -5.27 3.08
CA THR A 39 19.74 -6.72 2.96
C THR A 39 18.38 -7.39 2.73
N ILE A 40 18.42 -8.64 2.27
CA ILE A 40 17.19 -9.44 2.10
C ILE A 40 16.51 -9.69 3.45
N GLU A 41 17.28 -9.92 4.51
CA GLU A 41 16.77 -10.13 5.87
C GLU A 41 15.99 -8.92 6.37
N ARG A 42 16.50 -7.70 6.09
CA ARG A 42 15.78 -6.48 6.46
C ARG A 42 14.42 -6.37 5.77
N ILE A 43 14.35 -6.73 4.48
CA ILE A 43 13.08 -6.77 3.74
C ILE A 43 12.16 -7.85 4.31
N THR A 44 12.68 -9.03 4.61
CA THR A 44 11.92 -10.11 5.25
C THR A 44 11.29 -9.65 6.57
N THR A 45 12.06 -8.99 7.44
CA THR A 45 11.54 -8.43 8.70
C THR A 45 10.41 -7.43 8.45
N ILE A 46 10.58 -6.53 7.49
CA ILE A 46 9.54 -5.56 7.13
C ILE A 46 8.27 -6.28 6.66
N ILE A 47 8.38 -7.23 5.73
CA ILE A 47 7.24 -7.96 5.16
C ILE A 47 6.50 -8.81 6.20
N ALA A 48 7.23 -9.46 7.11
CA ALA A 48 6.65 -10.23 8.21
C ALA A 48 5.80 -9.34 9.14
N GLU A 49 6.21 -8.08 9.31
CA GLU A 49 5.51 -7.11 10.13
C GLU A 49 4.31 -6.44 9.45
N ILE A 50 4.16 -6.58 8.13
CA ILE A 50 3.02 -6.02 7.40
C ILE A 50 1.76 -6.86 7.65
N ASP A 51 0.67 -6.15 7.94
CA ASP A 51 -0.67 -6.69 8.09
C ASP A 51 -1.65 -6.02 7.10
N ASN A 52 -2.94 -6.36 7.22
CA ASN A 52 -4.01 -5.87 6.34
C ASN A 52 -4.27 -4.35 6.41
N ARG A 53 -3.65 -3.64 7.37
CA ARG A 53 -3.76 -2.19 7.56
C ARG A 53 -2.89 -1.39 6.60
N CYS A 54 -1.91 -2.03 5.97
CA CYS A 54 -0.93 -1.35 5.13
C CYS A 54 -1.13 -1.64 3.64
N VAL A 55 -0.71 -0.69 2.82
CA VAL A 55 -0.44 -0.86 1.40
C VAL A 55 1.04 -0.64 1.20
N ILE A 56 1.73 -1.58 0.56
CA ILE A 56 3.14 -1.40 0.19
C ILE A 56 3.17 -0.92 -1.25
N ASN A 57 3.92 0.14 -1.54
CA ASN A 57 4.25 0.51 -2.91
C ASN A 57 5.76 0.44 -3.10
N PHE A 58 6.21 -0.16 -4.20
CA PHE A 58 7.61 -0.16 -4.58
C PHE A 58 7.75 -0.17 -6.10
N TYR A 59 8.89 0.27 -6.62
CA TYR A 59 9.13 0.30 -8.04
C TYR A 59 9.27 -1.11 -8.62
N ASP A 60 8.54 -1.45 -9.68
CA ASP A 60 8.70 -2.71 -10.41
C ASP A 60 9.63 -2.51 -11.61
N ALA A 61 10.92 -2.76 -11.38
CA ALA A 61 11.93 -2.71 -12.44
C ALA A 61 11.90 -3.92 -13.38
N PHE A 62 11.15 -4.98 -13.02
CA PHE A 62 11.13 -6.25 -13.73
C PHE A 62 9.89 -6.29 -14.64
N TYR A 63 9.93 -5.49 -15.70
CA TYR A 63 9.18 -5.84 -16.90
C TYR A 63 9.71 -7.16 -17.44
N GLU A 64 8.89 -7.90 -18.20
CA GLU A 64 9.34 -9.01 -19.02
C GLU A 64 10.32 -8.46 -20.07
N LEU A 65 11.52 -8.14 -19.61
CA LEU A 65 12.68 -7.88 -20.42
C LEU A 65 12.87 -9.12 -21.25
N GLN A 66 12.87 -8.95 -22.57
CA GLN A 66 13.45 -9.99 -23.41
C GLN A 66 14.87 -10.27 -22.90
N PRO A 67 15.40 -11.51 -22.98
CA PRO A 67 16.68 -11.89 -22.37
C PRO A 67 17.88 -10.99 -22.72
N ASN A 68 17.78 -10.24 -23.82
CA ASN A 68 18.77 -9.33 -24.36
C ASN A 68 18.54 -7.85 -24.01
N GLN A 69 17.43 -7.50 -23.36
CA GLN A 69 17.12 -6.14 -22.97
C GLN A 69 17.72 -5.82 -21.59
N LYS A 70 18.23 -4.60 -21.43
CA LYS A 70 18.66 -4.09 -20.12
C LYS A 70 17.51 -3.33 -19.46
N PRO A 71 17.29 -3.49 -18.14
CA PRO A 71 16.29 -2.71 -17.42
C PRO A 71 16.54 -1.21 -17.61
N THR A 72 15.50 -0.47 -17.99
CA THR A 72 15.56 0.99 -18.10
C THR A 72 15.56 1.63 -16.72
N THR A 73 16.52 2.52 -16.48
CA THR A 73 16.77 3.16 -15.18
C THR A 73 15.94 4.43 -14.93
N ARG A 74 15.00 4.80 -15.81
CA ARG A 74 14.32 6.12 -15.74
C ARG A 74 12.80 6.02 -15.66
N GLY A 75 12.30 6.36 -14.46
CA GLY A 75 11.43 7.53 -14.28
C GLY A 75 10.03 7.47 -14.87
N ASP A 76 9.25 6.43 -14.56
CA ASP A 76 7.83 6.44 -14.87
C ASP A 76 6.99 6.14 -13.62
N SER A 77 6.14 7.11 -13.24
CA SER A 77 5.20 6.97 -12.13
C SER A 77 4.20 5.82 -12.31
N GLY A 78 4.01 5.34 -13.55
CA GLY A 78 3.15 4.18 -13.84
C GLY A 78 3.72 2.84 -13.38
N ALA A 79 5.02 2.74 -13.06
CA ALA A 79 5.72 1.48 -12.81
C ALA A 79 5.73 1.01 -11.35
N PHE A 80 4.95 1.62 -10.46
CA PHE A 80 4.88 1.17 -9.06
C PHE A 80 3.95 -0.04 -8.90
N THR A 81 4.44 -1.07 -8.23
CA THR A 81 3.63 -2.20 -7.76
C THR A 81 2.99 -1.84 -6.43
N GLU A 82 1.68 -2.08 -6.35
CA GLU A 82 0.91 -1.96 -5.13
C GLU A 82 0.68 -3.35 -4.52
N VAL A 83 0.92 -3.49 -3.23
CA VAL A 83 0.75 -4.76 -2.50
C VAL A 83 -0.17 -4.57 -1.32
N ARG A 84 -1.05 -5.56 -1.13
CA ARG A 84 -1.98 -5.62 -0.01
C ARG A 84 -1.99 -7.03 0.57
N LYS A 85 -2.02 -7.12 1.89
CA LYS A 85 -2.20 -8.39 2.60
C LYS A 85 -3.69 -8.63 2.89
N TYR A 86 -4.18 -9.81 2.55
CA TYR A 86 -5.54 -10.28 2.82
C TYR A 86 -5.46 -11.60 3.58
N GLY A 87 -5.59 -11.54 4.91
CA GLY A 87 -5.31 -12.71 5.74
C GLY A 87 -3.83 -13.07 5.67
N THR A 88 -3.52 -14.28 5.22
CA THR A 88 -2.16 -14.77 4.99
C THR A 88 -1.59 -14.38 3.62
N ASP A 89 -2.46 -14.01 2.68
CA ASP A 89 -2.07 -13.95 1.27
C ASP A 89 -1.70 -12.52 0.87
N PHE A 90 -0.64 -12.39 0.07
CA PHE A 90 -0.29 -11.14 -0.57
C PHE A 90 -0.93 -11.07 -1.95
N LYS A 91 -1.66 -9.97 -2.19
CA LYS A 91 -2.16 -9.61 -3.51
C LYS A 91 -1.40 -8.41 -4.01
N VAL A 92 -0.90 -8.52 -5.23
CA VAL A 92 -0.12 -7.48 -5.88
C VAL A 92 -0.84 -7.01 -7.13
N ARG A 93 -0.75 -5.71 -7.39
CA ARG A 93 -1.17 -5.09 -8.64
C ARG A 93 0.05 -4.42 -9.24
N LEU A 94 0.55 -5.00 -10.31
CA LEU A 94 1.78 -4.58 -10.95
C LEU A 94 1.58 -3.26 -11.70
N GLY A 95 2.49 -2.31 -11.54
CA GLY A 95 2.51 -1.08 -12.32
C GLY A 95 2.87 -1.33 -13.79
N ASN A 96 2.38 -0.47 -14.69
CA ASN A 96 2.85 -0.35 -16.07
C ASN A 96 2.90 1.12 -16.44
N HIS A 97 3.84 1.48 -17.33
CA HIS A 97 3.96 2.76 -18.04
C HIS A 97 2.60 3.19 -18.66
N GLY A 98 1.72 3.81 -17.86
CA GLY A 98 0.38 4.23 -18.29
C GLY A 98 -0.84 3.57 -17.60
N GLY A 99 -0.68 2.71 -16.58
CA GLY A 99 -1.83 2.33 -15.72
C GLY A 99 -2.04 0.85 -15.44
N PHE A 100 -1.00 0.15 -14.98
CA PHE A 100 -0.99 -1.24 -14.49
C PHE A 100 -0.81 -2.34 -15.56
N LYS A 101 0.11 -3.28 -15.28
CA LYS A 101 0.26 -4.52 -16.07
C LYS A 101 -0.97 -5.40 -15.82
N LEU A 102 -1.23 -6.33 -16.75
CA LEU A 102 -2.37 -7.27 -16.65
C LEU A 102 -3.73 -6.58 -16.48
N ASN A 103 -3.92 -5.40 -17.09
CA ASN A 103 -5.15 -4.58 -16.98
C ASN A 103 -5.51 -4.23 -15.52
N GLY A 104 -4.53 -4.06 -14.64
CA GLY A 104 -4.76 -3.70 -13.24
C GLY A 104 -5.34 -4.83 -12.39
N LYS A 105 -5.23 -6.08 -12.85
CA LYS A 105 -5.64 -7.25 -12.07
C LYS A 105 -4.79 -7.39 -10.81
N TRP A 106 -5.46 -7.78 -9.72
CA TRP A 106 -4.80 -8.26 -8.52
C TRP A 106 -4.42 -9.73 -8.74
N ILE A 107 -3.15 -10.03 -8.61
CA ILE A 107 -2.62 -11.40 -8.66
C ILE A 107 -2.10 -11.78 -7.27
N GLU A 108 -2.12 -13.07 -6.98
CA GLU A 108 -1.52 -13.59 -5.76
C GLU A 108 -0.01 -13.75 -5.95
N LEU A 109 0.73 -13.44 -4.90
CA LEU A 109 2.17 -13.53 -4.87
C LEU A 109 2.58 -14.22 -3.57
N SER A 110 3.53 -15.16 -3.66
CA SER A 110 4.11 -15.74 -2.44
C SER A 110 4.91 -14.68 -1.69
N GLU A 111 5.03 -14.84 -0.37
CA GLU A 111 5.83 -13.94 0.47
C GLU A 111 7.29 -13.90 -0.01
N GLN A 112 7.88 -15.06 -0.34
CA GLN A 112 9.26 -15.12 -0.84
C GLN A 112 9.43 -14.39 -2.18
N GLU A 113 8.48 -14.55 -3.11
CA GLU A 113 8.54 -13.86 -4.39
C GLU A 113 8.39 -12.34 -4.21
N LEU A 114 7.56 -11.89 -3.26
CA LEU A 114 7.45 -10.48 -2.90
C LEU A 114 8.78 -9.93 -2.38
N ILE A 115 9.40 -10.62 -1.42
CA ILE A 115 10.70 -10.25 -0.84
C ILE A 115 11.77 -10.13 -1.93
N ASP A 116 11.86 -11.13 -2.81
CA ASP A 116 12.84 -11.15 -3.90
C ASP A 116 12.65 -9.99 -4.86
N ARG A 117 11.40 -9.67 -5.21
CA ARG A 117 11.07 -8.55 -6.11
C ARG A 117 11.48 -7.22 -5.48
N ILE A 118 11.11 -6.97 -4.23
CA ILE A 118 11.48 -5.73 -3.52
C ILE A 118 13.01 -5.62 -3.42
N TYR A 119 13.68 -6.71 -3.02
CA TYR A 119 15.12 -6.75 -2.89
C TYR A 119 15.80 -6.41 -4.21
N LYS A 120 15.44 -7.07 -5.31
CA LYS A 120 16.04 -6.79 -6.62
C LYS A 120 15.71 -5.37 -7.09
N SER A 121 14.53 -4.84 -6.76
CA SER A 121 14.11 -3.47 -7.13
C SER A 121 14.92 -2.35 -6.47
N ARG A 122 15.66 -2.63 -5.37
CA ARG A 122 16.46 -1.62 -4.65
C ARG A 122 17.46 -0.86 -5.52
N MET A 123 17.93 -1.49 -6.61
CA MET A 123 18.91 -0.88 -7.53
C MET A 123 18.28 0.08 -8.55
N TYR A 124 16.95 0.25 -8.54
CA TYR A 124 16.21 0.99 -9.57
C TYR A 124 15.35 2.10 -8.99
N ASN A 125 15.16 3.19 -9.74
CA ASN A 125 14.34 4.35 -9.38
C ASN A 125 14.59 4.87 -7.95
N ALA A 126 15.86 5.10 -7.61
CA ALA A 126 16.34 5.50 -6.28
C ALA A 126 16.03 4.51 -5.14
N GLY A 127 15.58 3.30 -5.47
CA GLY A 127 15.31 2.23 -4.52
C GLY A 127 14.27 2.63 -3.48
N LYS A 128 13.13 3.19 -3.86
CA LYS A 128 12.12 3.62 -2.87
C LYS A 128 11.03 2.58 -2.66
N MET A 129 10.68 2.36 -1.40
CA MET A 129 9.48 1.65 -0.97
C MET A 129 8.68 2.53 -0.01
N THR A 130 7.36 2.46 -0.07
CA THR A 130 6.49 3.19 0.86
C THR A 130 5.50 2.25 1.52
N LEU A 131 5.26 2.45 2.81
CA LEU A 131 4.17 1.84 3.56
C LEU A 131 3.09 2.89 3.79
N GLU A 132 1.90 2.65 3.25
CA GLU A 132 0.78 3.57 3.35
C GLU A 132 -0.37 2.98 4.17
N SER A 133 -1.01 3.84 4.96
CA SER A 133 -2.23 3.48 5.69
C SER A 133 -3.37 3.19 4.72
N ARG A 134 -3.92 1.98 4.79
CA ARG A 134 -5.02 1.55 3.93
C ARG A 134 -6.32 2.32 4.28
N PRO A 135 -7.07 2.81 3.27
CA PRO A 135 -8.38 3.41 3.51
C PRO A 135 -9.38 2.35 3.97
N ILE A 136 -10.10 2.65 5.04
CA ILE A 136 -11.18 1.83 5.60
C ILE A 136 -12.49 2.17 4.90
N ARG A 137 -12.82 3.46 4.87
CA ARG A 137 -14.09 3.96 4.31
C ARG A 137 -14.08 5.46 4.07
N LYS A 138 -15.07 5.92 3.32
CA LYS A 138 -15.43 7.34 3.17
C LYS A 138 -16.79 7.61 3.81
N GLN A 139 -16.95 8.73 4.51
CA GLN A 139 -18.18 9.08 5.22
C GLN A 139 -18.45 10.58 5.18
N TRP A 140 -19.68 10.95 4.86
CA TRP A 140 -20.13 12.33 4.97
C TRP A 140 -20.39 12.70 6.43
N ARG A 141 -19.81 13.80 6.89
CA ARG A 141 -20.06 14.39 8.22
C ARG A 141 -20.64 15.78 8.08
N LYS A 142 -21.53 16.15 9.00
CA LYS A 142 -22.03 17.53 9.12
C LYS A 142 -20.92 18.40 9.69
N VAL A 143 -20.68 19.53 9.06
CA VAL A 143 -19.77 20.60 9.51
C VAL A 143 -20.60 21.89 9.64
N GLU A 144 -20.03 22.92 10.26
CA GLU A 144 -20.73 24.18 10.61
C GLU A 144 -21.53 24.76 9.42
N ASN A 145 -20.93 24.80 8.22
CA ASN A 145 -21.54 25.34 7.00
C ASN A 145 -21.84 24.29 5.92
N GLY A 146 -22.15 23.03 6.30
CA GLY A 146 -22.59 22.02 5.34
C GLY A 146 -22.17 20.59 5.66
N LYS A 147 -21.59 19.91 4.68
CA LYS A 147 -21.11 18.52 4.81
C LYS A 147 -19.77 18.35 4.11
N ALA A 148 -18.88 17.59 4.72
CA ALA A 148 -17.60 17.20 4.12
C ALA A 148 -17.48 15.67 4.08
N LEU A 149 -16.84 15.16 3.03
CA LEU A 149 -16.51 13.75 2.88
C LEU A 149 -15.17 13.48 3.54
N TYR A 150 -15.18 12.70 4.62
CA TYR A 150 -13.97 12.27 5.31
C TYR A 150 -13.59 10.87 4.88
N GLU A 151 -12.31 10.66 4.59
CA GLU A 151 -11.72 9.33 4.44
C GLU A 151 -11.08 8.90 5.75
N PHE A 152 -11.37 7.67 6.16
CA PHE A 152 -10.82 7.06 7.36
C PHE A 152 -9.79 6.03 6.96
N HIS A 153 -8.66 6.02 7.65
CA HIS A 153 -7.55 5.13 7.38
C HIS A 153 -7.23 4.28 8.61
N HIS A 154 -6.60 3.14 8.36
CA HIS A 154 -5.99 2.39 9.42
C HIS A 154 -4.82 3.18 10.05
N ASP A 155 -4.73 3.16 11.37
CA ASP A 155 -3.53 3.62 12.06
C ASP A 155 -2.38 2.62 11.87
N ILE A 156 -1.27 3.12 11.37
CA ILE A 156 -0.01 2.37 11.16
C ILE A 156 1.17 3.10 11.81
N SER A 157 0.91 3.96 12.80
CA SER A 157 1.96 4.70 13.52
C SER A 157 2.99 3.77 14.18
N ASP A 158 2.58 2.55 14.55
CA ASP A 158 3.46 1.49 15.04
C ASP A 158 4.53 1.04 14.02
N LYS A 159 4.31 1.29 12.73
CA LYS A 159 5.19 0.87 11.63
C LYS A 159 6.25 1.89 11.24
N LYS A 160 6.27 3.07 11.88
CA LYS A 160 7.28 4.11 11.62
C LYS A 160 8.70 3.67 11.97
N ASN A 161 8.85 2.78 12.94
CA ASN A 161 10.15 2.29 13.41
C ASN A 161 10.78 1.24 12.47
N LEU A 162 10.11 0.87 11.38
CA LEU A 162 10.66 -0.02 10.34
C LEU A 162 11.69 0.70 9.44
N CYS A 163 11.77 2.04 9.52
CA CYS A 163 12.69 2.91 8.79
C CYS A 163 13.99 3.15 9.55
#